data_AF-A0A6L9YRI8-F1
#
_entry.id   AF-A0A6L9YRI8-F1
#
_cell.length_a   1.000
_cell.length_b   1.000
_cell.length_c   1.000
_cell.angle_alpha   90.00
_cell.angle_beta   90.00
_cell.angle_gamma   90.00
#
_symmetry.space_group_name_H-M   'P 1'
#
loop_
_entity.id
_entity.type
_entity.pdbx_description
1 polymer ?
#
loop_
_entity_poly.entity_id
_entity_poly.type
_entity_poly.pdbx_seq_one_letter_code
_entity_poly.pdbx_strand_id
1 'polypeptide(L)' 'MSKTRGFSPQSEWNQVNWRKLERTVFKLQKRIYQASQRGDVRVVRKLQKTLMKSWSGKMLAVRKVTQQ' A
#
# COMPACT_ATOMS: atom_id res chain seq x y z
N MET A 1 -15.22 20.24 25.32
CA MET A 1 -14.72 20.64 23.99
C MET A 1 -13.57 19.74 23.61
N SER A 2 -13.79 18.81 22.69
CA SER A 2 -12.80 17.81 22.28
C SER A 2 -11.68 18.48 21.50
N LYS A 3 -10.44 18.44 22.02
CA LYS A 3 -9.25 18.93 21.33
C LYS A 3 -9.05 18.11 20.06
N THR A 4 -9.40 18.65 18.91
CA THR A 4 -8.91 18.16 17.61
C THR A 4 -7.40 18.26 17.66
N ARG A 5 -6.71 17.13 17.82
CA ARG A 5 -5.25 17.08 17.64
C ARG A 5 -4.97 17.60 16.24
N GLY A 6 -4.24 18.72 16.14
CA GLY A 6 -3.82 19.25 14.86
C GLY A 6 -3.05 18.16 14.12
N PHE A 7 -3.53 17.79 12.94
CA PHE A 7 -2.81 16.89 12.04
C PHE A 7 -1.59 17.65 11.56
N SER A 8 -0.42 17.33 12.12
CA SER A 8 0.87 17.82 11.65
C SER A 8 1.43 16.77 10.70
N PRO A 9 1.25 16.90 9.38
CA PRO A 9 1.48 15.82 8.42
C PRO A 9 2.90 15.29 8.54
N GLN A 10 3.90 16.18 8.56
CA GLN A 10 5.32 15.84 8.66
C GLN A 10 5.63 14.89 9.84
N SER A 11 5.02 15.15 11.00
CA SER A 11 5.30 14.38 12.22
C SER A 11 4.71 12.98 12.17
N GLU A 12 3.56 12.80 11.54
CA GLU A 12 2.88 11.52 11.42
C GLU A 12 3.47 10.69 10.26
N TRP A 13 3.86 11.31 9.13
CA TRP A 13 4.54 10.62 8.02
C TRP A 13 5.87 9.97 8.46
N ASN A 14 6.59 10.60 9.40
CA ASN A 14 7.85 10.06 9.92
C ASN A 14 7.66 8.88 10.89
N GLN A 15 6.48 8.74 11.51
CA GLN A 15 6.18 7.64 12.44
C GLN A 15 5.75 6.35 11.73
N VAL A 16 5.34 6.44 10.46
CA VAL A 16 4.91 5.28 9.68
C VAL A 16 6.13 4.40 9.33
N ASN A 17 6.03 3.10 9.63
CA ASN A 17 7.05 2.13 9.22
C ASN A 17 6.93 1.79 7.73
N TRP A 18 7.51 2.63 6.87
CA TRP A 18 7.49 2.51 5.42
C TRP A 18 8.02 1.17 4.91
N ARG A 19 9.12 0.68 5.50
CA ARG A 19 9.76 -0.59 5.13
C ARG A 19 8.80 -1.77 5.30
N LYS A 20 7.94 -1.76 6.31
CA LYS A 20 6.92 -2.81 6.52
C LYS A 20 5.83 -2.76 5.44
N LEU A 21 5.39 -1.57 5.06
CA LEU A 21 4.38 -1.38 4.00
C LEU A 21 4.91 -1.84 2.65
N GLU A 22 6.11 -1.42 2.29
CA GLU A 22 6.81 -1.79 1.05
C GLU A 22 6.99 -3.31 0.96
N ARG A 23 7.45 -3.97 2.03
CA ARG A 23 7.57 -5.43 2.07
C ARG A 23 6.23 -6.14 1.85
N THR A 24 5.16 -5.61 2.41
CA THR A 24 3.81 -6.19 2.26
C THR A 24 3.33 -6.07 0.82
N VAL A 25 3.48 -4.89 0.22
CA VAL A 25 3.10 -4.62 -1.17
C VAL A 25 3.96 -5.43 -2.13
N PHE A 26 5.27 -5.51 -1.91
CA PHE A 26 6.20 -6.30 -2.73
C PHE A 26 5.85 -7.79 -2.75
N LYS A 27 5.53 -8.38 -1.58
CA LYS A 27 5.08 -9.78 -1.51
C LYS A 27 3.81 -10.02 -2.33
N LEU A 28 2.87 -9.07 -2.30
CA LEU A 28 1.63 -9.18 -3.05
C LEU A 28 1.86 -9.01 -4.56
N GLN A 29 2.70 -8.06 -4.97
CA GLN A 29 3.14 -7.89 -6.35
C GLN A 29 3.85 -9.15 -6.89
N LYS A 30 4.73 -9.78 -6.08
CA LYS A 30 5.38 -11.04 -6.46
C LYS A 30 4.38 -12.17 -6.68
N ARG A 31 3.33 -12.27 -5.86
CA ARG A 31 2.25 -13.25 -6.05
C ARG A 31 1.43 -12.97 -7.31
N ILE A 32 1.17 -11.69 -7.61
CA ILE A 32 0.52 -11.29 -8.87
C ILE A 32 1.37 -11.73 -10.07
N TYR A 33 2.68 -11.46 -10.02
CA TYR A 33 3.62 -11.87 -11.07
C TYR A 33 3.62 -13.38 -11.27
N GLN A 34 3.74 -14.17 -10.19
CA GLN A 34 3.71 -15.62 -10.27
C GLN A 34 2.39 -16.17 -10.83
N ALA A 35 1.25 -15.60 -10.43
CA ALA A 35 -0.07 -15.98 -10.98
C ALA A 35 -0.18 -15.61 -12.47
N SER A 36 0.37 -14.47 -12.87
CA SER A 36 0.41 -14.05 -14.27
C SER A 36 1.24 -15.00 -15.13
N GLN A 37 2.40 -15.46 -14.62
CA GLN A 37 3.26 -16.42 -15.32
C GLN A 37 2.58 -17.78 -15.54
N ARG A 38 1.66 -18.17 -14.64
CA ARG A 38 0.87 -19.41 -14.76
C ARG A 38 -0.37 -19.29 -15.65
N GLY A 39 -0.70 -18.07 -16.11
CA GLY A 39 -1.94 -17.82 -16.86
C GLY A 39 -3.20 -17.73 -15.99
N ASP A 40 -3.08 -17.66 -14.66
CA ASP A 40 -4.21 -17.63 -13.72
C ASP A 40 -4.86 -16.25 -13.64
N VAL A 41 -5.50 -15.79 -14.73
CA VAL A 41 -6.07 -14.43 -14.86
C VAL A 41 -7.08 -14.11 -13.75
N ARG A 42 -7.88 -15.09 -13.32
CA ARG A 42 -8.84 -14.91 -12.21
C ARG A 42 -8.12 -14.59 -10.89
N VAL A 43 -7.01 -15.27 -10.61
CA VAL A 43 -6.20 -15.05 -9.40
C VAL A 43 -5.49 -13.69 -9.48
N VAL A 44 -4.93 -13.35 -10.64
CA VAL A 44 -4.33 -12.03 -10.89
C VAL A 44 -5.31 -10.90 -10.55
N ARG A 45 -6.52 -10.94 -11.12
CA ARG A 45 -7.56 -9.92 -10.87
C ARG A 45 -7.95 -9.85 -9.39
N LYS A 46 -8.06 -11.01 -8.71
CA LYS A 46 -8.36 -11.05 -7.26
C LYS A 46 -7.25 -10.39 -6.45
N LEU A 47 -5.98 -10.72 -6.72
CA LEU A 47 -4.84 -10.16 -6.01
C LEU A 47 -4.63 -8.66 -6.28
N GLN A 48 -4.87 -8.20 -7.52
CA GLN A 48 -4.86 -6.78 -7.86
C GLN A 48 -5.92 -6.01 -7.06
N LYS A 49 -7.16 -6.52 -7.00
CA LYS A 49 -8.21 -5.93 -6.16
C LYS A 49 -7.81 -5.88 -4.68
N THR A 50 -7.16 -6.93 -4.17
CA THR A 50 -6.62 -6.94 -2.79
C THR A 50 -5.57 -5.85 -2.60
N LEU A 51 -4.64 -5.69 -3.55
CA LEU A 51 -3.60 -4.67 -3.49
C LEU A 51 -4.20 -3.27 -3.42
N MET A 52 -5.16 -2.96 -4.31
CA MET A 52 -5.83 -1.66 -4.37
C MET A 52 -6.65 -1.35 -3.11
N LYS A 53 -7.24 -2.37 -2.49
CA LYS A 53 -8.03 -2.21 -1.25
C LYS A 53 -7.16 -2.12 0.01
N SER A 54 -5.92 -2.61 -0.04
CA SER A 54 -5.03 -2.66 1.12
C SER A 54 -4.63 -1.26 1.61
N TRP A 55 -4.60 -1.07 2.93
CA TRP A 55 -4.11 0.17 3.54
C TRP A 55 -2.65 0.46 3.17
N SER A 56 -1.78 -0.56 3.18
CA SER A 56 -0.37 -0.44 2.78
C SER A 56 -0.22 0.05 1.34
N GLY A 57 -1.04 -0.46 0.41
CA GLY A 57 -1.04 -0.01 -0.98
C GLY A 57 -1.47 1.44 -1.13
N LYS A 58 -2.53 1.85 -0.42
CA LYS A 58 -3.00 3.24 -0.40
C LYS A 58 -1.98 4.19 0.21
N MET A 59 -1.38 3.86 1.35
CA MET A 59 -0.38 4.71 2.01
C MET A 59 0.85 4.95 1.13
N LEU A 60 1.36 3.92 0.44
CA LEU A 60 2.48 4.09 -0.49
C LEU A 60 2.09 4.93 -1.71
N ALA A 61 0.86 4.78 -2.21
CA ALA A 61 0.37 5.59 -3.33
C ALA A 61 0.26 7.07 -2.94
N VAL A 62 -0.30 7.38 -1.77
CA VAL A 62 -0.39 8.77 -1.27
C VAL A 62 1.02 9.33 -1.06
N ARG A 63 1.91 8.58 -0.39
CA ARG A 63 3.31 9.02 -0.19
C ARG A 63 3.97 9.41 -1.51
N LYS A 64 3.83 8.56 -2.53
CA LYS A 64 4.41 8.77 -3.85
C LYS A 64 3.90 10.06 -4.50
N VAL A 65 2.58 10.30 -4.47
CA VAL A 65 1.98 11.52 -5.03
C VAL A 65 2.38 12.77 -4.24
N THR A 66 2.54 12.67 -2.92
CA THR A 66 2.88 13.82 -2.07
C THR A 66 4.37 14.19 -2.06
N GLN A 67 5.25 13.31 -2.52
CA GLN A 67 6.71 13.49 -2.49
C GLN A 67 7.36 13.55 -3.89
N GLN A 68 6.58 13.38 -4.96
CA GLN A 68 6.98 13.62 -6.35
C GLN A 68 6.63 15.04 -6.75
#